data_AF-A0A935KUT2-F1
#
_entry.id   AF-A0A935KUT2-F1
#
_cell.length_a   1.000
_cell.length_b   1.000
_cell.length_c   1.000
_cell.angle_alpha   90.00
_cell.angle_beta   90.00
_cell.angle_gamma   90.00
#
_symmetry.space_group_name_H-M   'P 1'
#
loop_
_entity.id
_entity.type
_entity.pdbx_description
1 polymer ?
#
loop_
_entity_poly.entity_id
_entity_poly.type
_entity_poly.pdbx_seq_one_letter_code
_entity_poly.pdbx_strand_id
1 'polypeptide(L)'
;MDENTSSYAADPTQMYVKLAGNDAVTLWNMPDIFLQKEKYNYPFGFNFPLSGTVVLTDGIAIIKGTKNIEAAKKFYEFVTSEGSLLIQAEKFYRIPARSDIPKDKLPAWISGNPFTAMELDWNLIAEKESEWMKKWDGEVKAKN
;
A
#
# COMPACT_ATOMS: atom_id res chain seq x y z
N MET A 1 -3.92 -22.02 -11.94
CA MET A 1 -4.46 -20.86 -11.18
C MET A 1 -3.51 -19.66 -11.23
N ASP A 2 -2.25 -19.90 -11.51
CA ASP A 2 -1.17 -18.91 -11.67
C ASP A 2 -0.58 -18.90 -13.09
N GLU A 3 -1.29 -19.45 -14.08
CA GLU A 3 -0.80 -19.63 -15.47
C GLU A 3 -0.32 -18.34 -16.15
N ASN A 4 -0.82 -17.18 -15.70
CA ASN A 4 -0.42 -15.86 -16.18
C ASN A 4 0.66 -15.18 -15.31
N THR A 5 1.21 -15.89 -14.32
CA THR A 5 2.27 -15.37 -13.45
C THR A 5 3.63 -15.74 -14.02
N SER A 6 4.39 -14.74 -14.46
CA SER A 6 5.74 -14.96 -14.99
C SER A 6 6.78 -15.23 -13.89
N SER A 7 6.63 -14.61 -12.73
CA SER A 7 7.47 -14.86 -11.56
C SER A 7 6.91 -14.24 -10.29
N TYR A 8 7.29 -14.81 -9.15
CA TYR A 8 7.10 -14.19 -7.83
C TYR A 8 8.41 -13.51 -7.41
N ALA A 9 8.44 -12.18 -7.40
CA ALA A 9 9.61 -11.44 -6.92
C ALA A 9 9.80 -11.64 -5.41
N ALA A 10 11.05 -11.81 -4.98
CA ALA A 10 11.38 -11.97 -3.55
C ALA A 10 11.27 -10.65 -2.78
N ASP A 11 11.45 -9.52 -3.46
CA ASP A 11 11.38 -8.18 -2.90
C ASP A 11 10.95 -7.15 -3.96
N PRO A 12 10.54 -5.94 -3.54
CA PRO A 12 10.08 -4.90 -4.47
C PRO A 12 11.16 -4.42 -5.44
N THR A 13 12.44 -4.40 -5.05
CA THR A 13 13.52 -3.92 -5.92
C THR A 13 13.66 -4.80 -7.15
N GLN A 14 13.64 -6.12 -6.95
CA GLN A 14 13.65 -7.08 -8.05
C GLN A 14 12.39 -6.98 -8.92
N MET A 15 11.22 -6.71 -8.30
CA MET A 15 9.99 -6.48 -9.03
C MET A 15 10.09 -5.26 -9.94
N TYR A 16 10.61 -4.12 -9.46
CA TYR A 16 10.74 -2.90 -10.26
C TYR A 16 11.65 -3.09 -11.47
N VAL A 17 12.81 -3.75 -11.29
CA VAL A 17 13.73 -4.03 -12.40
C VAL A 17 13.05 -4.87 -13.49
N LYS A 18 12.29 -5.88 -13.10
CA LYS A 18 11.53 -6.72 -14.05
C LYS A 18 10.44 -5.95 -14.76
N LEU A 19 9.70 -5.12 -14.03
CA LEU A 19 8.61 -4.31 -14.56
C LEU A 19 9.10 -3.23 -15.53
N ALA A 20 10.25 -2.62 -15.26
CA ALA A 20 10.82 -1.58 -16.11
C ALA A 20 11.37 -2.11 -17.44
N GLY A 21 11.74 -3.40 -17.50
CA GLY A 21 12.38 -4.01 -18.66
C GLY A 21 11.47 -4.84 -19.56
N ASN A 22 10.19 -5.02 -19.23
CA ASN A 22 9.26 -5.89 -19.97
C ASN A 22 7.84 -5.31 -20.03
N ASP A 23 7.02 -5.78 -20.96
CA ASP A 23 5.57 -5.52 -21.01
C ASP A 23 4.83 -6.37 -19.95
N ALA A 24 5.20 -6.19 -18.68
CA ALA A 24 4.63 -6.90 -17.55
C ALA A 24 3.65 -6.02 -16.76
N VAL A 25 2.72 -6.66 -16.05
CA VAL A 25 1.82 -6.00 -15.08
C VAL A 25 1.90 -6.73 -13.75
N THR A 26 1.69 -5.98 -12.66
CA THR A 26 1.68 -6.52 -11.29
C THR A 26 0.63 -5.82 -10.46
N LEU A 27 0.15 -6.50 -9.42
CA LEU A 27 -0.65 -5.87 -8.36
C LEU A 27 0.30 -5.13 -7.43
N TRP A 28 0.12 -3.83 -7.29
CA TRP A 28 0.96 -3.01 -6.43
C TRP A 28 0.19 -1.83 -5.85
N ASN A 29 0.74 -1.23 -4.79
CA ASN A 29 0.12 -0.04 -4.22
C ASN A 29 0.42 1.19 -5.10
N MET A 30 -0.61 1.99 -5.38
CA MET A 30 -0.52 3.17 -6.25
C MET A 30 0.42 4.27 -5.71
N PRO A 31 0.42 4.61 -4.40
CA PRO A 31 1.34 5.60 -3.84
C PRO A 31 2.81 5.41 -4.20
N ASP A 32 3.29 4.17 -4.14
CA ASP A 32 4.69 3.87 -4.43
C ASP A 32 5.01 4.07 -5.92
N ILE A 33 4.04 3.96 -6.82
CA ILE A 33 4.24 4.25 -8.25
C ILE A 33 4.60 5.71 -8.47
N PHE A 34 3.95 6.65 -7.75
CA PHE A 34 4.35 8.05 -7.77
C PHE A 34 5.76 8.25 -7.21
N LEU A 35 6.10 7.60 -6.09
CA LEU A 35 7.46 7.67 -5.54
C LEU A 35 8.51 7.16 -6.55
N GLN A 36 8.28 5.97 -7.14
CA GLN A 36 9.18 5.36 -8.10
C GLN A 36 9.33 6.20 -9.38
N LYS A 37 8.23 6.78 -9.86
CA LYS A 37 8.23 7.65 -11.04
C LYS A 37 8.94 8.98 -10.77
N GLU A 38 8.55 9.69 -9.72
CA GLU A 38 8.98 11.07 -9.50
C GLU A 38 10.37 11.17 -8.85
N LYS A 39 10.79 10.16 -8.07
CA LYS A 39 12.09 10.17 -7.39
C LYS A 39 13.14 9.32 -8.10
N TYR A 40 12.73 8.21 -8.70
CA TYR A 40 13.63 7.22 -9.27
C TYR A 40 13.51 7.09 -10.80
N ASN A 41 12.68 7.92 -11.44
CA ASN A 41 12.49 7.99 -12.89
C ASN A 41 12.08 6.67 -13.55
N TYR A 42 11.39 5.79 -12.81
CA TYR A 42 10.82 4.60 -13.42
C TYR A 42 9.64 4.98 -14.34
N PRO A 43 9.51 4.34 -15.51
CA PRO A 43 8.45 4.65 -16.49
C PRO A 43 7.11 3.98 -16.13
N PHE A 44 6.77 3.94 -14.84
CA PHE A 44 5.61 3.20 -14.37
C PHE A 44 4.32 4.01 -14.54
N GLY A 45 3.26 3.29 -14.88
CA GLY A 45 1.88 3.73 -14.82
C GLY A 45 1.05 2.79 -13.96
N PHE A 46 -0.22 3.12 -13.77
CA PHE A 46 -1.17 2.27 -13.07
C PHE A 46 -2.56 2.41 -13.68
N ASN A 47 -3.42 1.44 -13.37
CA ASN A 47 -4.83 1.50 -13.68
C ASN A 47 -5.62 0.84 -12.54
N PHE A 48 -6.81 1.35 -12.26
CA PHE A 48 -7.73 0.74 -11.31
C PHE A 48 -8.70 -0.20 -12.05
N PRO A 49 -8.88 -1.46 -11.59
CA PRO A 49 -9.88 -2.34 -12.18
C PRO A 49 -11.29 -1.75 -12.06
N LEU A 50 -12.11 -1.93 -13.10
CA LEU A 50 -13.50 -1.44 -13.11
C LEU A 50 -14.36 -2.07 -11.99
N SER A 51 -14.02 -3.28 -11.57
CA SER A 51 -14.66 -3.99 -10.45
C SER A 51 -14.31 -3.41 -9.07
N GLY A 52 -13.43 -2.42 -9.01
CA GLY A 52 -12.93 -1.82 -7.78
C GLY A 52 -11.55 -2.34 -7.37
N THR A 53 -10.96 -1.66 -6.40
CA THR A 53 -9.62 -1.92 -5.87
C THR A 53 -9.63 -2.04 -4.35
N VAL A 54 -8.69 -2.80 -3.81
CA VAL A 54 -8.50 -2.90 -2.35
C VAL A 54 -7.88 -1.60 -1.83
N VAL A 55 -8.49 -1.03 -0.79
CA VAL A 55 -7.96 0.15 -0.10
C VAL A 55 -7.53 -0.27 1.30
N LEU A 56 -6.23 -0.17 1.56
CA LEU A 56 -5.63 -0.52 2.85
C LEU A 56 -5.36 0.75 3.65
N THR A 57 -5.66 0.69 4.96
CA THR A 57 -5.27 1.74 5.91
C THR A 57 -4.11 1.23 6.74
N ASP A 58 -2.94 1.84 6.56
CA ASP A 58 -1.75 1.54 7.37
C ASP A 58 -1.94 2.08 8.79
N GLY A 59 -1.80 1.21 9.79
CA GLY A 59 -1.91 1.55 11.21
C GLY A 59 -0.56 1.49 11.92
N ILE A 60 -0.37 2.38 12.90
CA ILE A 60 0.68 2.24 13.92
C ILE A 60 0.02 1.91 15.27
N ALA A 61 0.74 1.19 16.13
CA ALA A 61 0.24 0.77 17.44
C ALA A 61 1.33 0.81 18.51
N ILE A 62 0.94 1.07 19.76
CA ILE A 62 1.82 0.96 20.92
C ILE A 62 1.79 -0.48 21.42
N ILE A 63 2.96 -1.11 21.52
CA ILE A 63 3.08 -2.50 21.99
C ILE A 63 2.77 -2.60 23.49
N LYS A 64 1.91 -3.57 23.84
CA LYS A 64 1.56 -3.89 25.23
C LYS A 64 2.81 -4.27 26.04
N GLY A 65 2.96 -3.67 27.22
CA GLY A 65 4.09 -3.94 28.12
C GLY A 65 5.38 -3.18 27.79
N THR A 66 5.33 -2.18 26.89
CA THR A 66 6.49 -1.31 26.65
C THR A 66 6.98 -0.65 27.94
N LYS A 67 8.31 -0.59 28.10
CA LYS A 67 8.96 0.11 29.22
C LYS A 67 8.95 1.64 29.06
N ASN A 68 8.58 2.14 27.87
CA ASN A 68 8.67 3.55 27.50
C ASN A 68 7.31 4.12 27.04
N ILE A 69 6.25 3.89 27.82
CA ILE A 69 4.88 4.23 27.42
C ILE A 69 4.69 5.72 27.08
N GLU A 70 5.25 6.62 27.87
CA GLU A 70 5.09 8.07 27.64
C GLU A 70 5.83 8.55 26.39
N ALA A 71 7.01 7.98 26.09
CA ALA A 71 7.71 8.27 24.84
C ALA A 71 6.96 7.68 23.64
N ALA A 72 6.40 6.48 23.77
CA ALA A 72 5.62 5.84 22.70
C ALA A 72 4.36 6.65 22.35
N LYS A 73 3.63 7.16 23.34
CA LYS A 73 2.49 8.07 23.13
C LYS A 73 2.90 9.34 22.40
N LYS A 74 3.97 10.01 22.86
CA LYS A 74 4.46 11.24 22.20
C LYS A 74 4.87 10.99 20.75
N PHE A 75 5.52 9.86 20.46
CA PHE A 75 5.88 9.49 19.10
C PHE A 75 4.66 9.19 18.25
N TYR A 76 3.67 8.46 18.78
CA TYR A 76 2.40 8.19 18.11
C TYR A 76 1.72 9.50 17.67
N GLU A 77 1.52 10.43 18.61
CA GLU A 77 0.92 11.74 18.33
C GLU A 77 1.72 12.57 17.33
N PHE A 78 3.05 12.51 17.41
CA PHE A 78 3.92 13.21 16.46
C PHE A 78 3.73 12.68 15.04
N VAL A 79 3.77 11.37 14.83
CA VAL A 79 3.66 10.74 13.51
C VAL A 79 2.29 10.99 12.87
N THR A 80 1.22 11.05 13.69
CA THR A 80 -0.17 11.27 13.23
C THR A 80 -0.62 12.73 13.29
N SER A 81 0.27 13.66 13.64
CA SER A 81 0.00 15.10 13.58
C SER A 81 -0.27 15.55 12.14
N GLU A 82 -1.09 16.60 11.97
CA GLU A 82 -1.39 17.19 10.65
C GLU A 82 -0.10 17.51 9.90
N GLY A 83 0.85 18.21 10.53
CA GLY A 83 2.12 18.60 9.91
C GLY A 83 2.95 17.39 9.44
N SER A 84 3.06 16.35 10.27
CA SER A 84 3.78 15.12 9.89
C SER A 84 3.10 14.39 8.74
N LEU A 85 1.77 14.35 8.70
CA LEU A 85 1.02 13.70 7.62
C LEU A 85 1.12 14.49 6.30
N LEU A 86 1.12 15.83 6.36
CA LEU A 86 1.36 16.68 5.19
C LEU A 86 2.78 16.46 4.63
N ILE A 87 3.80 16.42 5.49
CA ILE A 87 5.18 16.10 5.07
C ILE A 87 5.25 14.71 4.41
N GLN A 88 4.54 13.72 4.95
CA GLN A 88 4.49 12.38 4.38
C GLN A 88 3.77 12.36 3.02
N ALA A 89 2.71 13.14 2.84
CA ALA A 89 2.00 13.28 1.57
C ALA A 89 2.85 13.96 0.50
N GLU A 90 3.59 15.00 0.86
CA GLU A 90 4.44 15.76 -0.05
C GLU A 90 5.70 15.01 -0.46
N LYS A 91 6.40 14.40 0.50
CA LYS A 91 7.74 13.83 0.26
C LYS A 91 7.74 12.34 -0.05
N PHE A 92 6.71 11.62 0.40
CA PHE A 92 6.66 10.16 0.37
C PHE A 92 5.36 9.61 -0.21
N TYR A 93 4.55 10.47 -0.83
CA TYR A 93 3.31 10.10 -1.51
C TYR A 93 2.34 9.30 -0.62
N ARG A 94 2.32 9.55 0.69
CA ARG A 94 1.36 8.91 1.59
C ARG A 94 0.02 9.66 1.58
N ILE A 95 -1.08 8.92 1.55
CA ILE A 95 -2.42 9.50 1.66
C ILE A 95 -2.77 9.59 3.15
N PRO A 96 -3.03 10.79 3.71
CA PRO A 96 -3.42 10.91 5.10
C PRO A 96 -4.78 10.23 5.35
N ALA A 97 -4.86 9.42 6.41
CA ALA A 97 -6.12 8.79 6.85
C ALA A 97 -7.03 9.75 7.66
N ARG A 98 -6.50 10.90 8.08
CA ARG A 98 -7.24 11.92 8.83
C ARG A 98 -8.23 12.64 7.92
N SER A 99 -9.49 12.71 8.35
CA SER A 99 -10.58 13.38 7.61
C SER A 99 -10.71 14.87 7.94
N ASP A 100 -9.99 15.36 8.94
CA ASP A 100 -10.04 16.76 9.39
C ASP A 100 -9.00 17.67 8.73
N ILE A 101 -8.11 17.12 7.89
CA ILE A 101 -7.14 17.91 7.12
C ILE A 101 -7.87 18.59 5.94
N PRO A 102 -7.82 19.93 5.83
CA PRO A 102 -8.41 20.65 4.70
C PRO A 102 -7.87 20.17 3.35
N LYS A 103 -8.76 19.94 2.38
CA LYS A 103 -8.41 19.40 1.06
C LYS A 103 -7.46 20.29 0.26
N ASP A 104 -7.51 21.60 0.47
CA ASP A 104 -6.63 22.60 -0.14
C ASP A 104 -5.19 22.56 0.37
N LYS A 105 -4.96 21.92 1.53
CA LYS A 105 -3.60 21.62 2.03
C LYS A 105 -3.02 20.33 1.48
N LEU A 106 -3.82 19.47 0.88
CA LEU A 106 -3.35 18.18 0.35
C LEU A 106 -2.71 18.37 -1.03
N PRO A 107 -1.61 17.64 -1.33
CA PRO A 107 -1.02 17.67 -2.67
C PRO A 107 -2.00 17.25 -3.78
N ALA A 108 -1.92 17.91 -4.93
CA ALA A 108 -2.83 17.69 -6.07
C ALA A 108 -2.83 16.25 -6.61
N TRP A 109 -1.73 15.50 -6.42
CA TRP A 109 -1.65 14.11 -6.86
C TRP A 109 -2.68 13.21 -6.13
N ILE A 110 -3.12 13.58 -4.91
CA ILE A 110 -4.10 12.79 -4.16
C ILE A 110 -5.48 12.86 -4.80
N SER A 111 -5.90 14.05 -5.28
CA SER A 111 -7.23 14.25 -5.86
C SER A 111 -7.32 13.91 -7.35
N GLY A 112 -6.19 13.80 -8.05
CA GLY A 112 -6.14 13.54 -9.49
C GLY A 112 -6.40 12.10 -9.92
N ASN A 113 -6.62 11.16 -8.98
CA ASN A 113 -6.62 9.72 -9.25
C ASN A 113 -7.85 9.03 -8.64
N PRO A 114 -9.05 9.19 -9.24
CA PRO A 114 -10.26 8.57 -8.72
C PRO A 114 -10.20 7.05 -8.81
N PHE A 115 -10.76 6.38 -7.80
CA PHE A 115 -10.88 4.93 -7.74
C PHE A 115 -12.21 4.52 -7.10
N THR A 116 -12.64 3.29 -7.37
CA THR A 116 -13.75 2.65 -6.68
C THR A 116 -13.19 1.68 -5.64
N ALA A 117 -13.50 1.90 -4.36
CA ALA A 117 -13.12 0.96 -3.31
C ALA A 117 -13.93 -0.33 -3.47
N MET A 118 -13.26 -1.47 -3.39
CA MET A 118 -13.88 -2.78 -3.36
C MET A 118 -14.56 -3.00 -2.00
N GLU A 119 -15.79 -3.49 -2.00
CA GLU A 119 -16.46 -3.94 -0.79
C GLU A 119 -15.86 -5.25 -0.32
N LEU A 120 -15.37 -5.28 0.93
CA LEU A 120 -14.69 -6.44 1.51
C LEU A 120 -15.31 -6.79 2.86
N ASP A 121 -15.52 -8.09 3.08
CA ASP A 121 -15.85 -8.61 4.41
C ASP A 121 -14.55 -8.86 5.19
N TRP A 122 -14.15 -7.85 5.96
CA TRP A 122 -12.94 -7.91 6.78
C TRP A 122 -13.00 -8.98 7.87
N ASN A 123 -14.19 -9.33 8.37
CA ASN A 123 -14.33 -10.37 9.39
C ASN A 123 -14.10 -11.75 8.77
N LEU A 124 -14.67 -12.00 7.60
CA LEU A 124 -14.42 -13.23 6.85
C LEU A 124 -12.94 -13.36 6.48
N ILE A 125 -12.32 -12.27 5.99
CA ILE A 125 -10.89 -12.26 5.66
C ILE A 125 -10.07 -12.60 6.91
N ALA A 126 -10.32 -11.96 8.04
CA ALA A 126 -9.59 -12.23 9.28
C ALA A 126 -9.79 -13.67 9.78
N GLU A 127 -11.00 -14.22 9.66
CA GLU A 127 -11.29 -15.62 10.04
C GLU A 127 -10.56 -16.61 9.12
N LYS A 128 -10.48 -16.31 7.82
CA LYS A 128 -10.00 -17.25 6.79
C LYS A 128 -8.55 -17.03 6.34
N GLU A 129 -7.91 -15.94 6.75
CA GLU A 129 -6.57 -15.54 6.29
C GLU A 129 -5.57 -16.70 6.35
N SER A 130 -5.47 -17.36 7.51
CA SER A 130 -4.53 -18.48 7.69
C SER A 130 -4.83 -19.69 6.80
N GLU A 131 -6.11 -19.97 6.53
CA GLU A 131 -6.54 -21.06 5.66
C GLU A 131 -6.19 -20.74 4.19
N TRP A 132 -6.55 -19.54 3.74
CA TRP A 132 -6.33 -19.11 2.37
C TRP A 132 -4.85 -18.93 2.04
N MET A 133 -4.04 -18.42 2.98
CA MET A 133 -2.59 -18.31 2.79
C MET A 133 -1.92 -19.68 2.62
N LYS A 134 -2.30 -20.68 3.43
CA LYS A 134 -1.79 -22.05 3.27
C LYS A 134 -2.16 -22.64 1.92
N LYS A 135 -3.41 -22.42 1.47
CA LYS A 135 -3.87 -22.87 0.16
C LYS A 135 -3.09 -22.19 -0.97
N TRP A 136 -2.89 -20.87 -0.87
CA TRP A 136 -2.10 -20.12 -1.84
C TRP A 136 -0.68 -20.67 -1.96
N ASP A 137 0.01 -20.85 -0.84
CA ASP A 137 1.39 -21.35 -0.83
C ASP A 137 1.48 -22.78 -1.38
N GLY A 138 0.57 -23.66 -0.99
CA GLY A 138 0.63 -25.08 -1.36
C GLY A 138 0.07 -25.42 -2.75
N GLU A 139 -0.90 -24.67 -3.26
CA GLU A 139 -1.64 -25.06 -4.47
C GLU A 139 -1.50 -24.08 -5.63
N VAL A 140 -1.07 -22.84 -5.36
CA VAL A 140 -0.97 -21.77 -6.35
C VAL A 140 0.49 -21.45 -6.59
N LYS A 141 1.18 -20.89 -5.59
CA LYS A 141 2.56 -20.44 -5.73
C LYS A 141 3.53 -21.61 -5.98
N ALA A 142 3.33 -22.74 -5.31
CA ALA A 142 4.22 -23.91 -5.44
C ALA A 142 4.20 -24.59 -6.82
N LYS A 143 3.31 -24.20 -7.73
CA LYS A 143 3.24 -24.75 -9.10
C LYS A 143 4.08 -23.99 -10.12
N ASN A 144 4.78 -22.92 -9.69
CA ASN A 144 5.64 -22.06 -10.50
C ASN A 144 7.10 -22.15 -10.04
#